data_AF-A0A9X2UBD5-F1
#
_entry.id   AF-A0A9X2UBD5-F1
#
_cell.length_a   1.000
_cell.length_b   1.000
_cell.length_c   1.000
_cell.angle_alpha   90.00
_cell.angle_beta   90.00
_cell.angle_gamma   90.00
#
_symmetry.space_group_name_H-M   'P 1'
#
loop_
_entity.id
_entity.type
_entity.pdbx_description
1 polymer ?
#
loop_
_entity_poly.entity_id
_entity_poly.type
_entity_poly.pdbx_seq_one_letter_code
_entity_poly.pdbx_strand_id
1 'polypeptide(L)'
;MEPTSITPLILTYNEEANIDRTLDRLTWADRIVVVDSYSDDATTEIVGSYENVDLVEREFDHFADQCNFGLEQIDTEWVLSLDADYVCSEALITEIRVLPATPSVNGFSAEFVYCVFGEPLRSNLYPPRTVLYRREKAEYHRDGHGHHVQVDGAVGELSAPIYHDDRKSLDRWLDNQRRYARLEAEKLTQDGDVGITDRLRQTDVFVPLLTPLYCLFVQGLILDGWAGWHYTLQRTYAELLLALVRVDQRLRDEDYEERSSPLSD
;
A
#
# COMPACT_ATOMS: atom_id res chain seq x y z
N MET A 1 19.49 -17.80 -4.32
CA MET A 1 19.76 -16.42 -4.73
C MET A 1 20.69 -15.87 -3.68
N GLU A 2 21.83 -15.29 -4.06
CA GLU A 2 22.70 -14.70 -3.05
C GLU A 2 22.05 -13.41 -2.53
N PRO A 3 22.02 -13.14 -1.21
CA PRO A 3 21.43 -11.91 -0.66
C PRO A 3 21.97 -10.63 -1.32
N THR A 4 23.22 -10.68 -1.78
CA THR A 4 23.94 -9.62 -2.46
C THR A 4 23.35 -9.23 -3.84
N SER A 5 22.40 -10.00 -4.38
CA SER A 5 21.71 -9.71 -5.64
C SER A 5 20.33 -9.06 -5.46
N ILE A 6 19.96 -8.69 -4.23
CA ILE A 6 18.67 -8.08 -3.90
C ILE A 6 18.92 -6.70 -3.27
N THR A 7 18.33 -5.66 -3.85
CA THR A 7 18.30 -4.32 -3.24
C THR A 7 16.86 -4.00 -2.82
N PRO A 8 16.58 -3.82 -1.52
CA PRO A 8 15.30 -3.30 -1.09
C PRO A 8 15.09 -1.86 -1.55
N LEU A 9 13.87 -1.56 -2.00
CA LEU A 9 13.42 -0.22 -2.39
C LEU A 9 12.31 0.21 -1.45
N ILE A 10 12.49 1.35 -0.79
CA ILE A 10 11.51 1.92 0.14
C ILE A 10 11.20 3.36 -0.27
N LEU A 11 9.92 3.69 -0.36
CA LEU A 11 9.46 5.07 -0.48
C LEU A 11 9.05 5.59 0.90
N THR A 12 9.37 6.84 1.20
CA THR A 12 9.06 7.41 2.51
C THR A 12 8.63 8.87 2.47
N TYR A 13 7.76 9.25 3.41
CA TYR A 13 7.35 10.62 3.73
C TYR A 13 6.74 10.69 5.14
N ASN A 14 7.48 11.27 6.08
CA ASN A 14 7.17 11.34 7.50
C ASN A 14 6.79 9.99 8.09
N GLU A 15 7.78 9.11 8.18
CA GLU A 15 7.73 7.73 8.64
C GLU A 15 8.56 7.49 9.90
N GLU A 16 8.83 8.52 10.71
CA GLU A 16 9.64 8.39 11.94
C GLU A 16 9.08 7.33 12.90
N ALA A 17 7.76 7.10 12.87
CA ALA A 17 7.07 6.10 13.69
C ALA A 17 7.27 4.65 13.20
N ASN A 18 7.78 4.45 11.98
CA ASN A 18 7.73 3.17 11.26
C ASN A 18 9.09 2.75 10.70
N ILE A 19 9.82 3.66 10.05
CA ILE A 19 10.95 3.36 9.17
C ILE A 19 12.07 2.55 9.84
N ASP A 20 12.35 2.83 11.11
CA ASP A 20 13.32 2.11 11.95
C ASP A 20 13.01 0.60 12.02
N ARG A 21 11.74 0.24 12.29
CA ARG A 21 11.30 -1.17 12.37
C ARG A 21 11.43 -1.89 11.04
N THR A 22 11.22 -1.18 9.93
CA THR A 22 11.34 -1.72 8.59
C THR A 22 12.81 -1.96 8.23
N LEU A 23 13.68 -0.96 8.42
CA LEU A 23 15.11 -1.04 8.11
C LEU A 23 15.85 -2.09 8.95
N ASP A 24 15.48 -2.25 10.22
CA ASP A 24 16.03 -3.28 11.11
C ASP A 24 15.92 -4.71 10.53
N ARG A 25 14.85 -4.99 9.77
CA ARG A 25 14.63 -6.30 9.12
C ARG A 25 15.40 -6.48 7.81
N LEU A 26 16.10 -5.46 7.36
CA LEU A 26 16.80 -5.43 6.07
C LEU A 26 18.32 -5.33 6.20
N THR A 27 18.85 -5.42 7.42
CA THR A 27 20.30 -5.44 7.74
C THR A 27 21.10 -6.56 7.05
N TRP A 28 20.42 -7.52 6.41
CA TRP A 28 21.03 -8.57 5.62
C TRP A 28 21.32 -8.19 4.16
N ALA A 29 20.72 -7.11 3.66
CA ALA A 29 20.95 -6.61 2.32
C ALA A 29 22.21 -5.73 2.32
N ASP A 30 23.08 -5.91 1.32
CA ASP A 30 24.30 -5.11 1.19
C ASP A 30 24.00 -3.63 0.93
N ARG A 31 22.84 -3.35 0.32
CA ARG A 31 22.39 -2.02 -0.08
C ARG A 31 20.88 -1.95 0.00
N ILE A 32 20.36 -0.84 0.51
CA ILE A 32 18.94 -0.46 0.53
C ILE A 32 18.84 0.91 -0.12
N VAL A 33 17.87 1.10 -1.01
CA VAL A 33 17.56 2.43 -1.56
C VAL A 33 16.31 2.95 -0.86
N VAL A 34 16.43 4.10 -0.20
CA VAL A 34 15.30 4.84 0.38
C VAL A 34 15.10 6.10 -0.43
N VAL A 35 13.90 6.26 -1.02
CA VAL A 35 13.51 7.48 -1.73
C VAL A 35 12.59 8.30 -0.84
N ASP A 36 13.12 9.40 -0.30
CA ASP A 36 12.40 10.31 0.59
C ASP A 36 11.75 11.46 -0.17
N SER A 37 10.53 11.80 0.25
CA SER A 37 9.72 12.86 -0.37
C SER A 37 9.84 14.20 0.36
N TYR A 38 11.05 14.52 0.85
CA TYR A 38 11.35 15.65 1.71
C TYR A 38 10.58 15.61 3.03
N SER A 39 10.78 14.53 3.80
CA SER A 39 10.22 14.42 5.15
C SER A 39 10.66 15.60 6.02
N ASP A 40 9.73 16.09 6.83
CA ASP A 40 9.93 17.21 7.76
C ASP A 40 9.93 16.78 9.24
N ASP A 41 9.94 15.47 9.49
CA ASP A 41 10.10 14.83 10.80
C ASP A 41 11.48 14.14 10.93
N ALA A 42 11.67 13.27 11.92
CA ALA A 42 12.97 12.60 12.14
C ALA A 42 13.29 11.48 11.12
N THR A 43 12.47 11.26 10.09
CA THR A 43 12.64 10.15 9.13
C THR A 43 14.03 10.11 8.51
N THR A 44 14.50 11.22 7.96
CA THR A 44 15.80 11.26 7.25
C THR A 44 16.98 11.12 8.21
N GLU A 45 16.84 11.59 9.46
CA GLU A 45 17.83 11.37 10.52
C GLU A 45 17.94 9.87 10.87
N ILE A 46 16.80 9.20 11.06
CA ILE A 46 16.75 7.75 11.35
C ILE A 46 17.37 6.97 10.19
N VAL A 47 16.94 7.25 8.96
CA VAL A 47 17.45 6.60 7.76
C VAL A 47 18.98 6.77 7.64
N GLY A 48 19.49 7.98 7.91
CA GLY A 48 20.92 8.28 7.85
C GLY A 48 21.78 7.57 8.91
N SER A 49 21.17 6.90 9.89
CA SER A 49 21.89 6.10 10.89
C SER A 49 22.28 4.70 10.41
N TYR A 50 21.72 4.23 9.30
CA TYR A 50 21.99 2.90 8.74
C TYR A 50 23.10 2.95 7.67
N GLU A 51 24.16 2.17 7.87
CA GLU A 51 25.35 2.18 7.00
C GLU A 51 25.11 1.61 5.59
N ASN A 52 24.11 0.74 5.43
CA ASN A 52 23.78 0.09 4.16
C ASN A 52 22.63 0.77 3.41
N VAL A 53 22.23 1.97 3.82
CA VAL A 53 21.12 2.72 3.20
C VAL A 53 21.65 3.89 2.37
N ASP A 54 21.27 3.90 1.09
CA ASP A 54 21.39 5.05 0.21
C ASP A 54 20.07 5.84 0.24
N LEU A 55 20.12 7.00 0.91
CA LEU A 55 19.02 7.96 0.91
C LEU A 55 19.08 8.85 -0.33
N VAL A 56 17.99 8.89 -1.09
CA VAL A 56 17.80 9.76 -2.25
C VAL A 56 16.54 10.59 -2.02
N GLU A 57 16.62 11.90 -2.25
CA GLU A 57 15.46 12.78 -2.12
C GLU A 57 14.87 13.10 -3.50
N ARG A 58 13.54 13.09 -3.60
CA ARG A 58 12.80 13.48 -4.82
C ARG A 58 11.44 14.03 -4.44
N GLU A 59 11.05 15.14 -5.08
CA GLU A 59 9.72 15.72 -4.91
C GLU A 59 8.64 14.72 -5.33
N PHE A 60 7.68 14.48 -4.44
CA PHE A 60 6.59 13.56 -4.72
C PHE A 60 5.58 14.17 -5.69
N ASP A 61 5.43 13.51 -6.85
CA ASP A 61 4.37 13.77 -7.81
C ASP A 61 3.30 12.66 -7.77
N HIS A 62 3.72 11.40 -7.86
CA HIS A 62 2.86 10.23 -7.82
C HIS A 62 3.63 8.99 -7.36
N PHE A 63 2.95 8.04 -6.71
CA PHE A 63 3.61 6.83 -6.20
C PHE A 63 4.32 6.02 -7.29
N ALA A 64 3.66 5.76 -8.43
CA ALA A 64 4.26 5.03 -9.54
C ALA A 64 5.56 5.68 -10.07
N ASP A 65 5.57 7.01 -10.22
CA ASP A 65 6.74 7.75 -10.72
C ASP A 65 7.88 7.74 -9.69
N GLN A 66 7.53 7.83 -8.39
CA GLN A 66 8.50 7.69 -7.30
C GLN A 66 9.10 6.28 -7.25
N CYS A 67 8.30 5.22 -7.43
CA CYS A 67 8.77 3.84 -7.51
C CYS A 67 9.70 3.64 -8.71
N ASN A 68 9.30 4.10 -9.90
CA ASN A 68 10.11 3.99 -11.11
C ASN A 68 11.44 4.73 -10.99
N PHE A 69 11.44 5.94 -10.43
CA PHE A 69 12.67 6.66 -10.10
C PHE A 69 13.57 5.84 -9.14
N GLY A 70 12.97 5.21 -8.13
CA GLY A 70 13.68 4.31 -7.22
C GLY A 70 14.30 3.11 -7.93
N LEU A 71 13.60 2.50 -8.89
CA LEU A 71 14.13 1.41 -9.72
C LEU A 71 15.35 1.84 -10.55
N GLU A 72 15.40 3.09 -11.00
CA GLU A 72 16.54 3.64 -11.74
C GLU A 72 17.81 3.73 -10.88
N GLN A 73 17.70 3.79 -9.54
CA GLN A 73 18.84 3.84 -8.62
C GLN A 73 19.46 2.47 -8.30
N ILE A 74 18.82 1.39 -8.76
CA ILE A 74 19.17 0.02 -8.38
C ILE A 74 19.79 -0.71 -9.57
N ASP A 75 20.95 -1.32 -9.39
CA ASP A 75 21.64 -2.10 -10.43
C ASP A 75 21.62 -3.62 -10.19
N THR A 76 21.08 -4.06 -9.05
CA THR A 76 20.95 -5.49 -8.75
C THR A 76 19.84 -6.13 -9.59
N GLU A 77 19.97 -7.44 -9.85
CA GLU A 77 18.97 -8.18 -10.63
C GLU A 77 17.59 -8.13 -9.97
N TRP A 78 17.53 -8.26 -8.64
CA TRP A 78 16.28 -8.33 -7.90
C TRP A 78 16.06 -7.08 -7.03
N VAL A 79 14.79 -6.69 -6.93
CA VAL A 79 14.30 -5.59 -6.09
C VAL A 79 13.28 -6.14 -5.11
N LEU A 80 13.44 -5.82 -3.83
CA LEU A 80 12.42 -6.05 -2.80
C LEU A 80 11.73 -4.71 -2.49
N SER A 81 10.55 -4.48 -3.06
CA SER A 81 9.79 -3.25 -2.81
C SER A 81 8.98 -3.35 -1.53
N LEU A 82 9.13 -2.37 -0.64
CA LEU A 82 8.42 -2.28 0.63
C LEU A 82 7.93 -0.85 0.88
N ASP A 83 6.76 -0.72 1.48
CA ASP A 83 6.36 0.55 2.11
C ASP A 83 7.16 0.71 3.42
N ALA A 84 7.35 1.95 3.88
CA ALA A 84 8.13 2.25 5.08
C ALA A 84 7.49 1.76 6.40
N ASP A 85 6.28 1.21 6.34
CA ASP A 85 5.53 0.59 7.43
C ASP A 85 5.38 -0.93 7.29
N TYR A 86 6.10 -1.52 6.32
CA TYR A 86 6.16 -2.96 6.11
C TYR A 86 7.35 -3.59 6.83
N VAL A 87 7.09 -4.58 7.67
CA VAL A 87 8.09 -5.31 8.45
C VAL A 87 8.18 -6.73 7.90
N CYS A 88 9.30 -7.07 7.25
CA CYS A 88 9.54 -8.43 6.77
C CYS A 88 9.59 -9.41 7.95
N SER A 89 8.80 -10.49 7.88
CA SER A 89 8.87 -11.55 8.88
C SER A 89 10.19 -12.32 8.76
N GLU A 90 10.66 -12.89 9.88
CA GLU A 90 11.86 -13.76 9.85
C GLU A 90 11.68 -14.96 8.91
N ALA A 91 10.45 -15.47 8.82
CA ALA A 91 10.08 -16.53 7.88
C ALA A 91 10.25 -16.08 6.43
N LEU A 92 9.82 -14.86 6.10
CA LEU A 92 9.97 -14.27 4.76
C LEU A 92 11.43 -14.06 4.39
N ILE A 93 12.24 -13.52 5.31
CA ILE A 93 13.68 -13.33 5.09
C ILE A 93 14.35 -14.69 4.83
N THR A 94 13.99 -15.71 5.63
CA THR A 94 14.50 -17.08 5.46
C THR A 94 14.09 -17.67 4.12
N GLU A 95 12.82 -17.51 3.75
CA GLU A 95 12.26 -17.99 2.47
C GLU A 95 12.98 -17.35 1.28
N ILE A 96 13.16 -16.02 1.29
CA ILE A 96 13.86 -15.28 0.24
C ILE A 96 15.31 -15.78 0.07
N ARG A 97 16.03 -16.01 1.19
CA ARG A 97 17.42 -16.49 1.16
C ARG A 97 17.58 -17.89 0.55
N VAL A 98 16.57 -18.75 0.69
CA VAL A 98 16.62 -20.12 0.17
C VAL A 98 16.01 -20.26 -1.23
N LEU A 99 15.55 -19.16 -1.84
CA LEU A 99 15.08 -19.18 -3.22
C LEU A 99 16.19 -19.71 -4.16
N PRO A 100 15.82 -20.45 -5.23
CA PRO A 100 16.79 -20.90 -6.23
C PRO A 100 17.65 -19.75 -6.75
N ALA A 101 18.90 -20.02 -7.15
CA ALA A 101 19.77 -18.99 -7.73
C ALA A 101 19.19 -18.41 -9.04
N THR A 102 18.50 -19.23 -9.83
CA THR A 102 17.84 -18.83 -11.07
C THR A 102 16.39 -19.35 -11.07
N PRO A 103 15.46 -18.66 -10.39
CA PRO A 103 14.05 -19.01 -10.44
C PRO A 103 13.52 -18.88 -11.87
N SER A 104 12.57 -19.74 -12.26
CA SER A 104 11.88 -19.68 -13.55
C SER A 104 10.82 -18.56 -13.63
N VAL A 105 10.66 -17.80 -12.55
CA VAL A 105 9.71 -16.68 -12.42
C VAL A 105 10.48 -15.36 -12.43
N ASN A 106 9.78 -14.28 -12.77
CA ASN A 106 10.31 -12.93 -12.79
C ASN A 106 9.85 -12.09 -11.58
N GLY A 107 8.98 -12.64 -10.74
CA GLY A 107 8.59 -12.03 -9.48
C GLY A 107 7.98 -13.03 -8.51
N PHE A 108 7.73 -12.54 -7.29
CA PHE A 108 7.05 -13.24 -6.22
C PHE A 108 6.10 -12.28 -5.50
N SER A 109 4.89 -12.76 -5.24
CA SER A 109 3.92 -12.08 -4.37
C SER A 109 4.01 -12.58 -2.94
N ALA A 110 3.65 -11.72 -1.99
CA ALA A 110 3.52 -12.08 -0.59
C ALA A 110 2.17 -11.60 -0.05
N GLU A 111 1.60 -12.36 0.89
CA GLU A 111 0.44 -11.93 1.65
C GLU A 111 0.84 -10.93 2.74
N PHE A 112 -0.14 -10.10 3.14
CA PHE A 112 0.03 -9.20 4.26
C PHE A 112 -0.69 -9.72 5.49
N VAL A 113 -0.07 -9.55 6.64
CA VAL A 113 -0.72 -9.63 7.95
C VAL A 113 -0.76 -8.22 8.52
N TYR A 114 -1.95 -7.65 8.61
CA TYR A 114 -2.12 -6.33 9.21
C TYR A 114 -1.90 -6.41 10.72
N CYS A 115 -1.15 -5.47 11.27
CA CYS A 115 -0.84 -5.35 12.68
C CYS A 115 -1.44 -4.07 13.23
N VAL A 116 -1.84 -4.10 14.50
CA VAL A 116 -2.28 -2.92 15.23
C VAL A 116 -1.36 -2.75 16.44
N PHE A 117 -0.46 -1.77 16.36
CA PHE A 117 0.57 -1.51 17.37
C PHE A 117 1.46 -2.74 17.65
N GLY A 118 1.83 -3.46 16.58
CA GLY A 118 2.66 -4.67 16.65
C GLY A 118 1.91 -5.97 16.93
N GLU A 119 0.59 -5.92 17.19
CA GLU A 119 -0.22 -7.12 17.36
C GLU A 119 -0.81 -7.57 16.01
N PRO A 120 -0.42 -8.76 15.48
CA PRO A 120 -0.94 -9.24 14.20
C PRO A 120 -2.42 -9.64 14.32
N LEU A 121 -3.22 -9.16 13.38
CA LEU A 121 -4.62 -9.56 13.25
C LEU A 121 -4.73 -10.94 12.59
N ARG A 122 -5.77 -11.69 12.94
CA ARG A 122 -6.00 -13.01 12.33
C ARG A 122 -6.34 -12.94 10.84
N SER A 123 -6.83 -11.79 10.40
CA SER A 123 -7.22 -11.55 9.02
C SER A 123 -7.23 -10.06 8.69
N ASN A 124 -7.23 -9.73 7.41
CA ASN A 124 -7.34 -8.37 6.90
C ASN A 124 -7.92 -8.39 5.48
N LEU A 125 -8.05 -7.21 4.88
CA LEU A 125 -8.63 -7.01 3.55
C LEU A 125 -7.58 -6.58 2.51
N TYR A 126 -6.29 -6.60 2.87
CA TYR A 126 -5.22 -6.26 1.93
C TYR A 126 -5.02 -7.44 0.97
N PRO A 127 -5.04 -7.21 -0.35
CA PRO A 127 -4.68 -8.24 -1.30
C PRO A 127 -3.17 -8.52 -1.22
N PRO A 128 -2.73 -9.73 -1.59
CA PRO A 128 -1.31 -9.99 -1.82
C PRO A 128 -0.74 -9.02 -2.86
N ARG A 129 0.54 -8.67 -2.73
CA ARG A 129 1.24 -7.82 -3.70
C ARG A 129 2.52 -8.50 -4.17
N THR A 130 2.90 -8.24 -5.42
CA THR A 130 4.23 -8.60 -5.94
C THR A 130 5.27 -7.70 -5.27
N VAL A 131 6.14 -8.29 -4.45
CA VAL A 131 7.07 -7.56 -3.58
C VAL A 131 8.52 -7.79 -3.96
N LEU A 132 8.83 -8.95 -4.55
CA LEU A 132 10.17 -9.30 -5.00
C LEU A 132 10.11 -9.54 -6.50
N TYR A 133 10.89 -8.83 -7.30
CA TYR A 133 10.86 -8.98 -8.76
C TYR A 133 12.18 -8.60 -9.42
N ARG A 134 12.37 -9.07 -10.65
CA ARG A 134 13.54 -8.71 -11.46
C ARG A 134 13.40 -7.25 -11.90
N ARG A 135 14.41 -6.42 -11.63
CA ARG A 135 14.39 -4.98 -11.93
C ARG A 135 14.00 -4.68 -13.38
N GLU A 136 14.67 -5.34 -14.33
CA GLU A 136 14.46 -5.13 -15.77
C GLU A 136 13.13 -5.67 -16.32
N LYS A 137 12.32 -6.31 -15.47
CA LYS A 137 11.01 -6.87 -15.83
C LYS A 137 9.86 -6.18 -15.14
N ALA A 138 10.12 -5.14 -14.34
CA ALA A 138 9.12 -4.48 -13.54
C ALA A 138 8.99 -3.01 -13.93
N GLU A 139 7.75 -2.55 -14.05
CA GLU A 139 7.39 -1.15 -14.26
C GLU A 139 6.18 -0.82 -13.39
N TYR A 140 6.21 0.34 -12.74
CA TYR A 140 5.08 0.81 -11.97
C TYR A 140 4.15 1.66 -12.82
N HIS A 141 2.85 1.39 -12.71
CA HIS A 141 1.81 2.18 -13.35
C HIS A 141 0.88 2.78 -12.30
N ARG A 142 0.27 3.92 -12.65
CA ARG A 142 -0.68 4.62 -11.79
C ARG A 142 -1.97 3.79 -11.65
N ASP A 143 -2.50 3.69 -10.44
CA ASP A 143 -3.77 3.00 -10.19
C ASP A 143 -4.52 3.63 -9.02
N GLY A 144 -5.55 4.43 -9.33
CA GLY A 144 -6.37 5.12 -8.33
C GLY A 144 -5.54 6.00 -7.40
N HIS A 145 -5.71 5.83 -6.08
CA HIS A 145 -4.90 6.51 -5.07
C HIS A 145 -3.47 5.96 -4.90
N GLY A 146 -3.14 4.85 -5.56
CA GLY A 146 -1.89 4.14 -5.38
C GLY A 146 -1.19 3.84 -6.70
N HIS A 147 -0.52 2.69 -6.74
CA HIS A 147 0.24 2.22 -7.87
C HIS A 147 0.14 0.69 -7.95
N HIS A 148 0.44 0.12 -9.11
CA HIS A 148 0.68 -1.30 -9.24
C HIS A 148 2.00 -1.54 -9.98
N VAL A 149 2.73 -2.55 -9.56
CA VAL A 149 3.87 -3.06 -10.32
C VAL A 149 3.36 -4.07 -11.34
N GLN A 150 3.62 -3.82 -12.61
CA GLN A 150 3.47 -4.82 -13.66
C GLN A 150 4.81 -5.54 -13.81
N VAL A 151 4.78 -6.88 -13.75
CA VAL A 151 5.97 -7.72 -13.95
C VAL A 151 5.79 -8.56 -15.20
N ASP A 152 6.70 -8.40 -16.16
CA ASP A 152 6.71 -9.17 -17.39
C ASP A 152 7.11 -10.62 -17.13
N GLY A 153 6.17 -11.55 -17.22
CA GLY A 153 6.39 -12.99 -17.09
C GLY A 153 5.66 -13.61 -15.90
N ALA A 154 6.10 -14.81 -15.50
CA ALA A 154 5.46 -15.53 -14.40
C ALA A 154 5.82 -14.92 -13.04
N VAL A 155 4.84 -14.83 -12.14
CA VAL A 155 5.00 -14.43 -10.73
C VAL A 155 4.65 -15.63 -9.86
N GLY A 156 5.56 -16.03 -8.97
CA GLY A 156 5.33 -17.06 -7.96
C GLY A 156 4.70 -16.47 -6.69
N GLU A 157 4.43 -17.33 -5.71
CA GLU A 157 3.89 -16.92 -4.41
C GLU A 157 4.89 -17.30 -3.31
N LEU A 158 5.16 -16.37 -2.41
CA LEU A 158 5.87 -16.60 -1.15
C LEU A 158 4.85 -17.08 -0.11
N SER A 159 5.27 -18.03 0.72
CA SER A 159 4.42 -18.60 1.75
C SER A 159 4.41 -17.75 3.02
N ALA A 160 5.48 -17.01 3.29
CA ALA A 160 5.61 -16.18 4.47
C ALA A 160 5.06 -14.76 4.24
N PRO A 161 4.41 -14.17 5.27
CA PRO A 161 3.79 -12.86 5.12
C PRO A 161 4.76 -11.71 5.36
N ILE A 162 4.34 -10.53 4.90
CA ILE A 162 4.83 -9.23 5.37
C ILE A 162 3.88 -8.71 6.45
N TYR A 163 4.42 -8.18 7.54
CA TYR A 163 3.62 -7.48 8.54
C TYR A 163 3.43 -6.03 8.11
N HIS A 164 2.18 -5.56 8.03
CA HIS A 164 1.86 -4.16 7.79
C HIS A 164 1.47 -3.50 9.12
N ASP A 165 2.33 -2.65 9.67
CA ASP A 165 2.17 -2.06 11.01
C ASP A 165 2.40 -0.54 10.99
N ASP A 166 1.45 0.20 10.40
CA ASP A 166 1.48 1.67 10.39
C ASP A 166 1.12 2.23 11.77
N ARG A 167 2.08 2.92 12.40
CA ARG A 167 1.92 3.55 13.71
C ARG A 167 1.90 5.07 13.66
N LYS A 168 1.61 5.66 12.50
CA LYS A 168 1.31 7.09 12.40
C LYS A 168 0.11 7.49 13.26
N SER A 169 0.02 8.78 13.57
CA SER A 169 -1.09 9.31 14.35
C SER A 169 -2.43 9.11 13.65
N LEU A 170 -3.50 9.02 14.44
CA LEU A 170 -4.86 8.92 13.91
C LEU A 170 -5.21 10.11 13.01
N ASP A 171 -4.76 11.32 13.34
CA ASP A 171 -4.99 12.52 12.53
C ASP A 171 -4.35 12.39 11.14
N ARG A 172 -3.09 11.91 11.08
CA ARG A 172 -2.40 11.65 9.82
C ARG A 172 -3.12 10.60 8.99
N TRP A 173 -3.60 9.53 9.64
CA TRP A 173 -4.41 8.52 8.98
C TRP A 173 -5.71 9.11 8.40
N LEU A 174 -6.43 9.93 9.18
CA LEU A 174 -7.68 10.59 8.75
C LEU A 174 -7.46 11.52 7.55
N ASP A 175 -6.39 12.31 7.54
CA ASP A 175 -6.06 13.20 6.42
C ASP A 175 -5.74 12.41 5.14
N ASN A 176 -5.01 11.29 5.28
CA ASN A 176 -4.77 10.38 4.16
C ASN A 176 -6.08 9.81 3.60
N GLN A 177 -7.02 9.39 4.46
CA GLN A 177 -8.32 8.88 4.00
C GLN A 177 -9.11 9.90 3.20
N ARG A 178 -9.05 11.20 3.56
CA ARG A 178 -9.72 12.26 2.77
C ARG A 178 -9.18 12.36 1.36
N ARG A 179 -7.85 12.25 1.19
CA ARG A 179 -7.21 12.24 -0.13
C ARG A 179 -7.56 10.98 -0.90
N TYR A 180 -7.45 9.81 -0.28
CA TYR A 180 -7.73 8.52 -0.93
C TYR A 180 -9.19 8.39 -1.37
N ALA A 181 -10.14 8.84 -0.55
CA ALA A 181 -11.55 8.81 -0.90
C ALA A 181 -11.87 9.62 -2.18
N ARG A 182 -11.20 10.76 -2.40
CA ARG A 182 -11.38 11.56 -3.63
C ARG A 182 -10.82 10.85 -4.86
N LEU A 183 -9.58 10.35 -4.78
CA LEU A 183 -8.92 9.64 -5.89
C LEU A 183 -9.66 8.35 -6.26
N GLU A 184 -10.16 7.61 -5.25
CA GLU A 184 -10.99 6.42 -5.49
C GLU A 184 -12.36 6.77 -6.08
N ALA A 185 -12.99 7.86 -5.64
CA ALA A 185 -14.25 8.32 -6.23
C ALA A 185 -14.09 8.69 -7.72
N GLU A 186 -12.98 9.33 -8.08
CA GLU A 186 -12.63 9.64 -9.48
C GLU A 186 -12.42 8.35 -10.29
N LYS A 187 -11.65 7.39 -9.77
CA LYS A 187 -11.42 6.08 -10.42
C LYS A 187 -12.74 5.33 -10.67
N LEU A 188 -13.64 5.30 -9.69
CA LEU A 188 -14.91 4.59 -9.79
C LEU A 188 -15.93 5.26 -10.73
N THR A 189 -15.64 6.48 -11.20
CA THR A 189 -16.46 7.24 -12.16
C THR A 189 -15.92 7.14 -13.59
N GLN A 190 -14.65 6.75 -13.76
CA GLN A 190 -14.08 6.51 -15.10
C GLN A 190 -14.72 5.26 -15.72
N ASP A 191 -15.19 5.38 -16.96
CA ASP A 191 -15.80 4.29 -17.71
C ASP A 191 -14.78 3.16 -17.95
N GLY A 192 -15.03 1.99 -17.34
CA GLY A 192 -14.20 0.80 -17.46
C GLY A 192 -14.87 -0.44 -16.87
N ASP A 193 -14.38 -1.63 -17.23
CA ASP A 193 -14.85 -2.89 -16.63
C ASP A 193 -14.30 -3.00 -15.20
N VAL A 194 -15.08 -2.48 -14.25
CA VAL A 194 -14.75 -2.52 -12.82
C VAL A 194 -15.09 -3.89 -12.23
N GLY A 195 -14.23 -4.37 -11.32
CA GLY A 195 -14.41 -5.66 -10.64
C GLY A 195 -15.68 -5.72 -9.78
N ILE A 196 -16.07 -6.93 -9.35
CA ILE A 196 -17.30 -7.15 -8.57
C ILE A 196 -17.33 -6.28 -7.29
N THR A 197 -16.20 -6.16 -6.60
CA THR A 197 -16.07 -5.32 -5.40
C THR A 197 -16.33 -3.84 -5.69
N ASP A 198 -15.78 -3.35 -6.80
CA ASP A 198 -15.93 -1.94 -7.20
C ASP A 198 -17.37 -1.65 -7.65
N ARG A 199 -18.02 -2.59 -8.35
CA ARG A 199 -19.46 -2.51 -8.67
C ARG A 199 -20.32 -2.43 -7.41
N LEU A 200 -19.98 -3.19 -6.36
CA LEU A 200 -20.67 -3.08 -5.08
C LEU A 200 -20.44 -1.72 -4.42
N ARG A 201 -19.21 -1.20 -4.47
CA ARG A 201 -18.88 0.14 -3.95
C ARG A 201 -19.63 1.26 -4.66
N GLN A 202 -19.95 1.10 -5.94
CA GLN A 202 -20.76 2.08 -6.69
C GLN A 202 -22.20 2.23 -6.18
N THR A 203 -22.69 1.33 -5.31
CA THR A 203 -24.01 1.46 -4.67
C THR A 203 -24.04 2.48 -3.53
N ASP A 204 -22.87 2.90 -3.03
CA ASP A 204 -22.57 3.86 -1.96
C ASP A 204 -23.22 3.61 -0.58
N VAL A 205 -24.29 2.81 -0.49
CA VAL A 205 -25.03 2.57 0.76
C VAL A 205 -24.71 1.21 1.36
N PHE A 206 -24.60 0.17 0.53
CA PHE A 206 -24.49 -1.20 1.05
C PHE A 206 -23.11 -1.53 1.59
N VAL A 207 -22.04 -1.13 0.89
CA VAL A 207 -20.67 -1.48 1.30
C VAL A 207 -20.31 -0.90 2.67
N PRO A 208 -20.52 0.40 2.97
CA PRO A 208 -20.20 0.93 4.30
C PRO A 208 -20.97 0.25 5.44
N LEU A 209 -22.21 -0.18 5.21
CA LEU A 209 -23.04 -0.88 6.20
C LEU A 209 -22.63 -2.34 6.41
N LEU A 210 -22.18 -3.01 5.35
CA LEU A 210 -21.79 -4.42 5.40
C LEU A 210 -20.35 -4.63 5.85
N THR A 211 -19.44 -3.68 5.58
CA THR A 211 -18.02 -3.74 5.98
C THR A 211 -17.82 -4.08 7.47
N PRO A 212 -18.44 -3.40 8.46
CA PRO A 212 -18.23 -3.75 9.86
C PRO A 212 -18.72 -5.17 10.21
N LEU A 213 -19.84 -5.60 9.61
CA LEU A 213 -20.37 -6.95 9.83
C LEU A 213 -19.44 -8.01 9.25
N TYR A 214 -18.93 -7.77 8.04
CA TYR A 214 -17.98 -8.65 7.38
C TYR A 214 -16.66 -8.75 8.17
N CYS A 215 -16.08 -7.61 8.55
CA CYS A 215 -14.84 -7.57 9.34
C CYS A 215 -14.98 -8.30 10.69
N LEU A 216 -16.03 -8.01 11.46
CA LEU A 216 -16.17 -8.57 12.81
C LEU A 216 -16.51 -10.06 12.80
N PHE A 217 -17.45 -10.48 11.94
CA PHE A 217 -18.05 -11.81 12.02
C PHE A 217 -17.54 -12.78 10.95
N VAL A 218 -17.27 -12.31 9.72
CA VAL A 218 -16.76 -13.19 8.65
C VAL A 218 -15.25 -13.30 8.74
N GLN A 219 -14.55 -12.18 8.90
CA GLN A 219 -13.10 -12.17 9.12
C GLN A 219 -12.72 -12.48 10.58
N GLY A 220 -13.71 -12.59 11.47
CA GLY A 220 -13.53 -13.02 12.86
C GLY A 220 -12.81 -12.01 13.74
N LEU A 221 -12.66 -10.75 13.31
CA LEU A 221 -11.88 -9.73 14.02
C LEU A 221 -12.45 -9.36 15.39
N ILE A 222 -13.70 -9.70 15.68
CA ILE A 222 -14.26 -9.55 17.03
C ILE A 222 -13.44 -10.32 18.08
N LEU A 223 -12.77 -11.39 17.67
CA LEU A 223 -11.95 -12.24 18.53
C LEU A 223 -10.53 -11.68 18.74
N ASP A 224 -10.12 -10.63 18.01
CA ASP A 224 -8.86 -9.91 18.20
C ASP A 224 -9.02 -8.69 19.15
N GLY A 225 -10.15 -8.61 19.86
CA GLY A 225 -10.41 -7.58 20.85
C GLY A 225 -10.37 -6.17 20.26
N TRP A 226 -9.73 -5.24 20.97
CA TRP A 226 -9.68 -3.84 20.55
C TRP A 226 -8.85 -3.60 19.28
N ALA A 227 -7.86 -4.45 18.98
CA ALA A 227 -7.11 -4.37 17.74
C ALA A 227 -8.01 -4.66 16.52
N GLY A 228 -8.83 -5.71 16.62
CA GLY A 228 -9.83 -6.04 15.61
C GLY A 228 -10.92 -4.97 15.45
N TRP A 229 -11.37 -4.37 16.56
CA TRP A 229 -12.29 -3.23 16.53
C TRP A 229 -11.66 -1.99 15.88
N HIS A 230 -10.42 -1.65 16.23
CA HIS A 230 -9.69 -0.52 15.66
C HIS A 230 -9.61 -0.62 14.13
N TYR A 231 -9.14 -1.78 13.62
CA TYR A 231 -9.08 -2.04 12.18
C TYR A 231 -10.46 -1.99 11.52
N THR A 232 -11.47 -2.59 12.16
CA THR A 232 -12.85 -2.57 11.65
C THR A 232 -13.36 -1.13 11.51
N LEU A 233 -13.18 -0.30 12.54
CA LEU A 233 -13.61 1.10 12.52
C LEU A 233 -12.89 1.91 11.46
N GLN A 234 -11.59 1.69 11.28
CA GLN A 234 -10.82 2.32 10.20
C GLN A 234 -11.36 1.93 8.81
N ARG A 235 -11.65 0.64 8.58
CA ARG A 235 -12.23 0.17 7.31
C ARG A 235 -13.64 0.71 7.08
N THR A 236 -14.49 0.70 8.10
CA THR A 236 -15.84 1.27 8.00
C THR A 236 -15.79 2.77 7.71
N TYR A 237 -14.90 3.51 8.38
CA TYR A 237 -14.73 4.94 8.14
C TYR A 237 -14.28 5.23 6.70
N ALA A 238 -13.29 4.49 6.18
CA ALA A 238 -12.81 4.67 4.81
C ALA A 238 -13.93 4.45 3.77
N GLU A 239 -14.72 3.38 3.91
CA GLU A 239 -15.85 3.11 3.01
C GLU A 239 -16.96 4.15 3.15
N LEU A 240 -17.28 4.58 4.38
CA LEU A 240 -18.29 5.62 4.61
C LEU A 240 -17.87 6.97 4.01
N LEU A 241 -16.58 7.33 4.13
CA LEU A 241 -16.05 8.57 3.58
C LEU A 241 -16.07 8.53 2.05
N LEU A 242 -15.68 7.41 1.42
CA LEU A 242 -15.78 7.22 -0.03
C LEU A 242 -17.22 7.39 -0.52
N ALA A 243 -18.18 6.72 0.15
CA ALA A 243 -19.59 6.85 -0.17
C ALA A 243 -20.09 8.30 -0.05
N LEU A 244 -19.70 8.99 1.03
CA LEU A 244 -20.08 10.39 1.24
C LEU A 244 -19.54 11.31 0.14
N VAL A 245 -18.27 11.14 -0.26
CA VAL A 245 -17.67 11.90 -1.36
C VAL A 245 -18.44 11.69 -2.66
N ARG A 246 -18.78 10.44 -2.99
CA ARG A 246 -19.52 10.11 -4.22
C ARG A 246 -20.94 10.64 -4.21
N VAL A 247 -21.65 10.56 -3.07
CA VAL A 247 -23.01 11.11 -2.93
C VAL A 247 -22.98 12.63 -3.04
N ASP A 248 -22.03 13.32 -2.40
CA ASP A 248 -21.87 14.78 -2.51
C ASP A 248 -21.59 15.21 -3.96
N GLN A 249 -20.72 14.48 -4.68
CA GLN A 249 -20.45 14.73 -6.10
C GLN A 249 -21.73 14.63 -6.95
N ARG A 250 -22.50 13.53 -6.82
CA ARG A 250 -23.75 13.35 -7.58
C ARG A 250 -24.77 14.45 -7.30
N LEU A 251 -24.98 14.80 -6.03
CA LEU A 251 -25.94 15.86 -5.66
C LEU A 251 -25.53 17.23 -6.21
N ARG A 252 -24.22 17.51 -6.31
CA ARG A 252 -23.72 18.75 -6.93
C ARG A 252 -23.90 18.75 -8.43
N ASP A 253 -23.66 17.61 -9.09
CA ASP A 253 -23.86 17.47 -10.53
C ASP A 253 -25.34 17.65 -10.89
N GLU A 254 -26.26 17.05 -10.10
CA GLU A 254 -27.71 17.24 -10.24
C GLU A 254 -28.13 18.71 -10.05
N ASP A 255 -27.67 19.41 -8.98
CA ASP A 255 -27.95 20.85 -8.77
C ASP A 255 -27.38 21.72 -9.90
N TYR A 256 -26.23 21.36 -10.46
CA TYR A 256 -25.64 22.06 -11.60
C TYR A 256 -26.46 21.86 -12.88
N GLU A 257 -26.89 20.64 -13.18
CA GLU A 257 -27.76 20.32 -14.32
C GLU A 257 -29.12 21.04 -14.23
N GLU A 258 -29.75 21.04 -13.05
CA GLU A 258 -31.02 21.75 -12.81
C GLU A 258 -30.89 23.26 -13.04
N ARG A 259 -29.77 23.88 -12.61
CA ARG A 259 -29.52 25.32 -12.80
C ARG A 259 -29.09 25.71 -14.21
N SER A 260 -28.52 24.78 -14.96
CA SER A 260 -28.00 25.01 -16.32
C SER A 260 -28.97 24.63 -17.42
N SER A 261 -30.05 23.92 -17.09
CA SER A 261 -31.16 23.66 -18.02
C SER A 261 -31.83 24.98 -18.41
N PRO A 262 -31.81 25.37 -19.71
CA PRO A 262 -32.50 26.59 -20.14
C PRO A 262 -33.98 26.43 -19.84
N LEU A 263 -34.58 27.46 -19.22
CA LEU A 263 -36.03 27.57 -19.01
C LEU A 263 -36.73 27.22 -20.33
N SER A 264 -37.29 26.02 -20.40
CA SER A 264 -38.14 25.58 -21.50
C SER A 264 -39.50 26.24 -21.34
N ASP A 265 -39.61 27.47 -21.86
CA ASP A 265 -40.88 28.14 -22.17
C ASP A 265 -41.56 27.50 -23.39
#